data_AF-C6C260-F1
#
_entry.id   AF-C6C260-F1
#
_cell.length_a   1.000
_cell.length_b   1.000
_cell.length_c   1.000
_cell.angle_alpha   90.00
_cell.angle_beta   90.00
_cell.angle_gamma   90.00
#
_symmetry.space_group_name_H-M   'P 1'
#
loop_
_entity.id
_entity.type
_entity.pdbx_description
1 polymer ?
#
loop_
_entity_poly.entity_id
_entity_poly.type
_entity_poly.pdbx_seq_one_letter_code
_entity_poly.pdbx_strand_id
1 'polypeptide(L)'
;MENKLSERKRNPHQSIRAYCLWCMGGSPQLVRECEDSDCSLYELRGPKTEESQRTCIRAIRRHCLACTVGDRQAIRDCKEKECVIRRFRFGVHPKTMQKRRKRRLEKSHLMLPGL
;
A
#
# COMPACT_ATOMS: atom_id res chain seq x y z
N MET A 1 -2.47 22.73 -12.39
CA MET A 1 -3.46 21.65 -12.14
C MET A 1 -2.87 20.68 -11.13
N GLU A 2 -3.03 20.96 -9.83
CA GLU A 2 -2.51 20.11 -8.76
C GLU A 2 -3.42 18.91 -8.56
N ASN A 3 -2.94 17.73 -8.98
CA ASN A 3 -3.66 16.49 -8.87
C ASN A 3 -3.63 16.04 -7.40
N LYS A 4 -4.62 16.47 -6.60
CA LYS A 4 -4.82 16.05 -5.19
C LYS A 4 -5.10 14.54 -5.11
N LEU A 5 -4.03 13.76 -5.15
CA LEU A 5 -4.09 12.30 -5.21
C LEU A 5 -4.34 11.67 -3.82
N SER A 6 -4.21 12.43 -2.73
CA SER A 6 -4.02 11.90 -1.36
C SER A 6 -5.26 11.66 -0.48
N GLU A 7 -6.48 12.11 -0.84
CA GLU A 7 -7.62 12.05 0.11
C GLU A 7 -8.67 10.94 -0.14
N ARG A 8 -8.69 10.31 -1.32
CA ARG A 8 -9.66 9.24 -1.60
C ARG A 8 -9.23 7.93 -0.91
N LYS A 9 -10.06 7.38 -0.02
CA LYS A 9 -9.88 6.06 0.62
C LYS A 9 -9.92 4.95 -0.43
N ARG A 10 -8.79 4.68 -1.08
CA ARG A 10 -8.62 3.56 -2.03
C ARG A 10 -8.49 2.23 -1.30
N ASN A 11 -9.06 1.18 -1.89
CA ASN A 11 -8.71 -0.19 -1.53
C ASN A 11 -7.29 -0.53 -2.07
N PRO A 12 -6.69 -1.68 -1.69
CA PRO A 12 -5.35 -2.04 -2.13
C PRO A 12 -5.19 -2.07 -3.66
N HIS A 13 -6.09 -2.74 -4.38
CA HIS A 13 -6.04 -2.82 -5.85
C HIS A 13 -6.16 -1.44 -6.52
N GLN A 14 -7.10 -0.61 -6.06
CA GLN A 14 -7.25 0.77 -6.54
C GLN A 14 -5.98 1.59 -6.31
N SER A 15 -5.23 1.31 -5.24
CA SER A 15 -3.96 1.99 -4.95
C SER A 15 -2.84 1.52 -5.88
N ILE A 16 -2.80 0.23 -6.22
CA ILE A 16 -1.90 -0.32 -7.23
C ILE A 16 -2.17 0.34 -8.59
N ARG A 17 -3.43 0.33 -9.03
CA ARG A 17 -3.82 0.95 -10.31
C ARG A 17 -3.44 2.42 -10.37
N ALA A 18 -3.72 3.17 -9.30
CA ALA A 18 -3.34 4.58 -9.20
C ALA A 18 -1.81 4.78 -9.24
N TYR A 19 -1.04 3.88 -8.62
CA TYR A 19 0.42 3.93 -8.66
C TYR A 19 0.95 3.67 -10.07
N CYS A 20 0.44 2.64 -10.75
CA CYS A 20 0.84 2.35 -12.13
C CYS A 20 0.50 3.50 -13.08
N LEU A 21 -0.66 4.15 -12.90
CA LEU A 21 -0.99 5.36 -13.65
C LEU A 21 0.03 6.47 -13.39
N TRP A 22 0.33 6.77 -12.13
CA TRP A 22 1.35 7.77 -11.78
C TRP A 22 2.72 7.42 -12.39
N CYS A 23 3.14 6.16 -12.30
CA CYS A 23 4.39 5.65 -12.86
C CYS A 23 4.48 5.86 -14.38
N MET A 24 3.37 5.73 -15.09
CA MET A 24 3.28 5.86 -16.55
C MET A 24 2.74 7.23 -17.00
N GLY A 25 3.01 8.29 -16.22
CA GLY A 25 2.64 9.67 -16.58
C GLY A 25 1.14 9.92 -16.71
N GLY A 26 0.31 9.08 -16.10
CA GLY A 26 -1.15 9.13 -16.16
C GLY A 26 -1.79 8.37 -17.31
N SER A 27 -1.03 7.75 -18.22
CA SER A 27 -1.57 7.08 -19.41
C SER A 27 -2.08 5.66 -19.12
N PRO A 28 -3.39 5.38 -19.29
CA PRO A 28 -3.92 4.02 -19.17
C PRO A 28 -3.42 3.06 -20.25
N GLN A 29 -3.00 3.59 -21.41
CA GLN A 29 -2.45 2.79 -22.49
C GLN A 29 -1.04 2.32 -22.16
N LEU A 30 -0.16 3.22 -21.71
CA LEU A 30 1.21 2.86 -21.30
C LEU A 30 1.23 1.88 -20.12
N VAL A 31 0.23 1.93 -19.21
CA VAL A 31 0.13 0.89 -18.16
C VAL A 31 -0.19 -0.49 -18.74
N ARG A 32 -1.00 -0.56 -19.80
CA ARG A 32 -1.32 -1.85 -20.47
C ARG A 32 -0.11 -2.39 -21.22
N GLU A 33 0.61 -1.49 -21.90
CA GLU A 33 1.80 -1.78 -22.69
C GLU A 33 3.09 -1.93 -21.86
N CYS A 34 3.04 -1.68 -20.54
CA CYS A 34 4.15 -1.94 -19.64
C CYS A 34 4.57 -3.41 -19.74
N GLU A 35 5.86 -3.66 -19.97
CA GLU A 35 6.46 -5.00 -20.13
C GLU A 35 7.28 -5.46 -18.92
N ASP A 36 7.37 -4.64 -17.87
CA ASP A 36 8.13 -4.93 -16.65
C ASP A 36 7.44 -6.02 -15.81
N SER A 37 7.60 -7.27 -16.24
CA SER A 37 7.04 -8.47 -15.62
C SER A 37 7.65 -8.80 -14.27
N ASP A 38 8.88 -8.31 -14.01
CA ASP A 38 9.55 -8.42 -12.72
C ASP A 38 8.95 -7.47 -11.66
N CYS A 39 8.23 -6.42 -12.08
CA CYS A 39 7.51 -5.55 -11.19
C CYS A 39 6.45 -6.34 -10.40
N SER A 40 6.55 -6.30 -9.08
CA SER A 40 5.60 -7.00 -8.19
C SER A 40 4.14 -6.54 -8.31
N LEU A 41 3.87 -5.43 -9.01
CA LEU A 41 2.54 -4.90 -9.28
C LEU A 41 2.00 -5.28 -10.67
N TYR A 42 2.83 -5.90 -11.52
CA TYR A 42 2.56 -6.12 -12.94
C TYR A 42 1.22 -6.81 -13.18
N GLU A 43 0.99 -7.98 -12.60
CA GLU A 43 -0.26 -8.76 -12.76
C GLU A 43 -1.51 -8.06 -12.20
N LEU A 44 -1.32 -7.03 -11.36
CA LEU A 44 -2.39 -6.32 -10.65
C LEU A 44 -2.62 -4.90 -11.20
N ARG A 45 -1.95 -4.53 -12.30
CA ARG A 45 -1.99 -3.18 -12.88
C ARG A 45 -3.29 -2.84 -13.62
N GLY A 46 -4.10 -3.85 -13.90
CA GLY A 46 -5.35 -3.75 -14.65
C GLY A 46 -6.42 -2.90 -13.97
N PRO A 47 -7.49 -2.53 -14.69
CA PRO A 47 -8.60 -1.75 -14.12
C PRO A 47 -9.48 -2.57 -13.16
N LYS A 48 -9.46 -3.90 -13.27
CA LYS A 48 -10.20 -4.84 -12.44
C LYS A 48 -9.28 -5.99 -12.07
N THR A 49 -9.58 -6.62 -10.94
CA THR A 49 -8.91 -7.85 -10.49
C THR A 49 -9.91 -8.69 -9.70
N GLU A 50 -9.83 -10.00 -9.89
CA GLU A 50 -10.52 -10.97 -9.01
C GLU A 50 -9.65 -11.35 -7.81
N GLU A 51 -8.44 -10.79 -7.72
CA GLU A 51 -7.50 -11.07 -6.64
C GLU A 51 -7.96 -10.51 -5.30
N SER A 52 -7.63 -11.26 -4.26
CA SER A 52 -7.94 -10.85 -2.90
C SER A 52 -7.21 -9.55 -2.52
N GLN A 53 -7.82 -8.77 -1.62
CA GLN A 53 -7.13 -7.62 -1.02
C GLN A 53 -5.80 -8.01 -0.36
N ARG A 54 -5.70 -9.24 0.17
CA ARG A 54 -4.47 -9.76 0.78
C ARG A 54 -3.37 -9.93 -0.28
N THR A 55 -3.69 -10.46 -1.46
CA THR A 55 -2.75 -10.57 -2.58
C THR A 55 -2.21 -9.20 -2.95
N CYS A 56 -3.10 -8.22 -3.15
CA CYS A 56 -2.73 -6.85 -3.48
C CYS A 56 -1.83 -6.20 -2.41
N ILE A 57 -2.14 -6.38 -1.13
CA ILE A 57 -1.31 -5.83 -0.05
C ILE A 57 0.10 -6.47 -0.02
N ARG A 58 0.21 -7.77 -0.33
CA ARG A 58 1.51 -8.45 -0.43
C ARG A 58 2.32 -7.94 -1.62
N ALA A 59 1.68 -7.71 -2.77
CA ALA A 59 2.31 -7.09 -3.94
C ALA A 59 2.86 -5.70 -3.59
N ILE A 60 2.04 -4.83 -2.98
CA ILE A 60 2.48 -3.51 -2.50
C ILE A 60 3.68 -3.63 -1.54
N ARG A 61 3.65 -4.61 -0.63
CA ARG A 61 4.77 -4.82 0.30
C ARG A 61 6.07 -5.17 -0.41
N ARG A 62 6.01 -6.04 -1.43
CA ARG A 62 7.17 -6.40 -2.27
C ARG A 62 7.67 -5.19 -3.06
N HIS A 63 6.76 -4.41 -3.63
CA HIS A 63 7.08 -3.18 -4.34
C HIS A 63 7.83 -2.18 -3.45
N CYS A 64 7.33 -1.94 -2.24
CA CYS A 64 8.01 -1.06 -1.29
C CYS A 64 9.39 -1.58 -0.87
N LEU A 65 9.58 -2.90 -0.80
CA LEU A 65 10.90 -3.50 -0.55
C LEU A 65 11.84 -3.24 -1.73
N ALA A 66 11.42 -3.48 -2.97
CA ALA A 66 12.22 -3.17 -4.15
C ALA A 66 12.60 -1.67 -4.20
N CYS A 67 11.61 -0.79 -3.95
CA CYS A 67 11.80 0.66 -3.90
C CYS A 67 12.81 1.14 -2.85
N THR A 68 13.04 0.36 -1.79
CA THR A 68 14.00 0.67 -0.71
C THR A 68 15.18 -0.30 -0.69
N VAL A 69 15.42 -1.00 -1.80
CA VAL A 69 16.55 -1.95 -1.95
C VAL A 69 16.57 -3.00 -0.83
N GLY A 70 15.39 -3.44 -0.40
CA GLY A 70 15.21 -4.45 0.64
C GLY A 70 15.21 -3.91 2.08
N ASP A 71 15.48 -2.62 2.31
CA ASP A 71 15.54 -2.08 3.67
C ASP A 71 14.15 -1.89 4.29
N ARG A 72 13.87 -2.70 5.31
CA ARG A 72 12.63 -2.65 6.08
C ARG A 72 12.50 -1.37 6.90
N GLN A 73 13.63 -0.80 7.35
CA GLN A 73 13.65 0.40 8.16
C GLN A 73 13.38 1.64 7.30
N ALA A 74 14.02 1.76 6.13
CA ALA A 74 13.70 2.78 5.14
C ALA A 74 12.19 2.85 4.77
N ILE A 75 11.46 1.73 4.80
CA ILE A 75 10.00 1.72 4.52
C ILE A 75 9.19 2.33 5.68
N ARG A 76 9.66 2.16 6.92
CA ARG A 76 9.07 2.84 8.08
C ARG A 76 9.33 4.33 8.00
N ASP A 77 10.55 4.70 7.65
CA ASP A 77 11.05 6.08 7.65
C ASP A 77 10.73 6.84 6.36
N CYS A 78 10.23 6.16 5.33
CA CYS A 78 9.78 6.75 4.07
C CYS A 78 8.85 7.94 4.35
N LYS A 79 9.27 9.13 3.92
CA LYS A 79 8.55 10.40 4.16
C LYS A 79 7.59 10.78 3.04
N GLU A 80 7.61 10.05 1.93
CA GLU A 80 6.74 10.32 0.78
C GLU A 80 5.27 10.12 1.18
N LYS A 81 4.53 11.23 1.33
CA LYS A 81 3.13 11.24 1.79
C LYS A 81 2.16 11.06 0.63
N GLU A 82 2.53 11.50 -0.57
CA GLU A 82 1.68 11.48 -1.75
C GLU A 82 1.73 10.12 -2.48
N CYS A 83 2.64 9.23 -2.07
CA CYS A 83 2.67 7.86 -2.57
C CYS A 83 1.36 7.12 -2.25
N VAL A 84 0.58 6.83 -3.29
CA VAL A 84 -0.77 6.25 -3.16
C VAL A 84 -0.81 4.86 -2.53
N ILE A 85 0.28 4.09 -2.62
CA ILE A 85 0.40 2.76 -1.99
C ILE A 85 0.94 2.81 -0.56
N ARG A 86 1.36 4.00 -0.07
CA ARG A 86 1.95 4.22 1.27
C ARG A 86 1.15 3.58 2.40
N ARG A 87 -0.18 3.62 2.29
CA ARG A 87 -1.11 3.14 3.31
C ARG A 87 -1.00 1.63 3.55
N PHE A 88 -0.53 0.87 2.56
CA PHE A 88 -0.41 -0.59 2.60
C PHE A 88 1.05 -1.07 2.65
N ARG A 89 2.03 -0.15 2.74
CA ARG A 89 3.48 -0.43 2.67
C ARG A 89 4.01 -1.46 3.68
N PHE A 90 3.29 -1.65 4.79
CA PHE A 90 3.64 -2.61 5.84
C PHE A 90 3.12 -4.03 5.58
N GLY A 91 2.44 -4.29 4.46
CA GLY A 91 1.92 -5.61 4.15
C GLY A 91 0.73 -6.02 5.03
N VAL A 92 0.09 -5.05 5.69
CA VAL A 92 -1.08 -5.27 6.55
C VAL A 92 -2.14 -4.22 6.25
N HIS A 93 -3.40 -4.64 6.21
CA HIS A 93 -4.51 -3.70 6.02
C HIS A 93 -4.60 -2.73 7.22
N PRO A 94 -4.76 -1.40 6.99
CA PRO A 94 -4.82 -0.39 8.06
C PRO A 94 -5.88 -0.67 9.13
N LYS A 95 -7.06 -1.17 8.74
CA LYS A 95 -8.10 -1.57 9.71
C LYS A 95 -7.60 -2.69 10.65
N THR A 96 -6.79 -3.61 10.16
CA THR A 96 -6.18 -4.67 10.99
C THR A 96 -5.16 -4.10 11.97
N MET A 97 -4.36 -3.12 11.53
CA MET A 97 -3.43 -2.41 12.41
C MET A 97 -4.15 -1.65 13.52
N GLN A 98 -5.23 -0.94 13.19
CA GLN A 98 -6.07 -0.22 14.16
C GLN A 98 -6.68 -1.16 15.19
N LYS A 99 -7.25 -2.29 14.75
CA LYS A 99 -7.80 -3.32 15.65
C LYS A 99 -6.73 -3.88 16.60
N ARG A 100 -5.52 -4.18 16.10
CA ARG A 100 -4.41 -4.67 16.92
C ARG A 100 -3.95 -3.64 17.95
N ARG A 101 -3.89 -2.36 17.57
CA ARG A 101 -3.55 -1.26 18.48
C ARG A 101 -4.59 -1.10 19.58
N LYS A 102 -5.88 -1.09 19.24
CA LYS A 102 -6.99 -1.03 20.21
C LYS A 102 -6.91 -2.16 21.23
N ARG A 103 -6.77 -3.41 20.77
CA ARG A 103 -6.62 -4.59 21.66
C ARG A 103 -5.41 -4.49 22.59
N ARG A 104 -4.30 -3.94 22.11
CA ARG A 104 -3.09 -3.75 22.95
C ARG A 104 -3.35 -2.73 24.07
N LEU A 105 -4.01 -1.62 23.75
CA LEU A 105 -4.38 -0.58 24.72
C LEU A 105 -5.40 -1.09 25.75
N GLU A 106 -6.40 -1.84 25.31
CA GLU A 106 -7.38 -2.48 26.20
C GLU A 106 -6.71 -3.48 27.14
N LYS A 107 -5.80 -4.32 26.62
CA LYS A 107 -5.01 -5.24 27.46
C LYS A 107 -4.15 -4.49 28.47
N SER A 108 -3.45 -3.42 28.08
CA SER A 108 -2.65 -2.65 29.06
C SER A 108 -3.52 -2.02 30.14
N HIS A 109 -4.75 -1.59 29.81
CA HIS A 109 -5.69 -1.05 30.79
C HIS A 109 -6.17 -2.12 31.78
N LEU A 110 -6.44 -3.34 31.31
CA LEU A 110 -6.84 -4.48 32.16
C LEU A 110 -5.70 -5.02 33.04
N MET A 111 -4.44 -4.80 32.67
CA MET A 111 -3.26 -5.32 33.37
C MET A 111 -2.66 -4.32 34.38
N LEU A 112 -3.33 -3.19 34.64
CA LEU A 112 -3.01 -2.28 35.74
C LEU A 112 -3.97 -2.55 36.91
N PRO A 113 -3.66 -3.47 37.84
CA PRO A 113 -4.37 -3.52 39.12
C PRO A 113 -3.90 -2.34 39.99
N GLY A 114 -4.82 -1.42 40.32
CA GLY A 114 -4.61 -0.43 41.38
C GLY A 114 -4.00 0.91 40.95
N LEU A 115 -4.74 1.66 40.13
CA LEU A 115 -4.87 3.11 40.36
C LEU A 115 -6.20 3.32 41.09
#